data_AF-A0A7C3Y5S3-F1
#
_entry.id   AF-A0A7C3Y5S3-F1
#
_cell.length_a   1.000
_cell.length_b   1.000
_cell.length_c   1.000
_cell.angle_alpha   90.00
_cell.angle_beta   90.00
_cell.angle_gamma   90.00
#
_symmetry.space_group_name_H-M   'P 1'
#
loop_
_entity.id
_entity.type
_entity.pdbx_description
1 polymer ?
#
loop_
_entity_poly.entity_id
_entity_poly.type
_entity_poly.pdbx_seq_one_letter_code
_entity_poly.pdbx_strand_id
1 'polypeptide(L)'
;MLAYKESSLMSSEWLRDVVIREKEKKKRRELDAPLEWLRSAAEDCYEAIHLYEIWSDGVKAQNGEIYREEFCEKYCPYFPCRKCPYKGTEKCDYCDPSCGVGGGDIVCLLSKPPHSGSMCYHSQQCYEKFLKGLIRMRRGHPWTHDLVKLFNELPEDLRHQIQKNDDLVKCIYNLSDYNKIRYYELTDEEVLCCLECAEKILSFLQKLDLVRRGGPI
;
A
#
# COMPACT_ATOMS: atom_id res chain seq x y z
N MET A 1 52.12 38.96 -4.07
CA MET A 1 51.42 38.28 -5.20
C MET A 1 51.08 36.81 -4.97
N LEU A 2 51.60 36.12 -3.93
CA LEU A 2 51.31 34.70 -3.68
C LEU A 2 49.95 34.45 -2.98
N ALA A 3 49.52 35.31 -2.06
CA ALA A 3 48.27 35.14 -1.30
C ALA A 3 46.98 35.16 -2.14
N TYR A 4 46.98 35.84 -3.30
CA TYR A 4 45.82 35.90 -4.19
C TYR A 4 45.62 34.60 -5.00
N LYS A 5 46.69 33.81 -5.22
CA LYS A 5 46.60 32.53 -5.92
C LYS A 5 46.03 31.42 -5.02
N GLU A 6 46.41 31.40 -3.74
CA GLU A 6 45.94 30.40 -2.78
C GLU A 6 44.45 30.57 -2.42
N SER A 7 43.98 31.81 -2.28
CA SER A 7 42.55 32.10 -2.04
C SER A 7 41.66 31.69 -3.23
N SER A 8 42.13 31.85 -4.46
CA SER A 8 41.42 31.42 -5.67
C SER A 8 41.37 29.89 -5.82
N LEU A 9 42.43 29.18 -5.43
CA LEU A 9 42.50 27.72 -5.46
C LEU A 9 41.58 27.08 -4.41
N MET A 10 41.57 27.59 -3.16
CA MET A 10 40.68 27.09 -2.11
C MET A 10 39.19 27.30 -2.43
N SER A 11 38.84 28.41 -3.09
CA SER A 11 37.48 28.64 -3.58
C SER A 11 37.07 27.65 -4.67
N SER A 12 38.02 27.19 -5.49
CA SER A 12 37.76 26.24 -6.58
C SER A 12 37.62 24.79 -6.12
N GLU A 13 38.36 24.39 -5.09
CA GLU A 13 38.24 23.05 -4.47
C GLU A 13 36.93 22.92 -3.68
N TRP A 14 36.57 23.94 -2.89
CA TRP A 14 35.30 23.94 -2.17
C TRP A 14 34.09 23.84 -3.10
N LEU A 15 34.10 24.57 -4.22
CA LEU A 15 33.04 24.47 -5.23
C LEU A 15 32.98 23.08 -5.88
N ARG A 16 34.12 22.43 -6.14
CA ARG A 16 34.16 21.05 -6.66
C ARG A 16 33.54 20.07 -5.65
N ASP A 17 33.88 20.19 -4.38
CA ASP A 17 33.34 19.33 -3.32
C ASP A 17 31.84 19.49 -3.13
N VAL A 18 31.32 20.71 -3.21
CA VAL A 18 29.87 20.97 -3.18
C VAL A 18 29.19 20.29 -4.37
N VAL A 19 29.71 20.45 -5.58
CA VAL A 19 29.15 19.82 -6.79
C VAL A 19 29.21 18.29 -6.71
N ILE A 20 30.29 17.71 -6.18
CA ILE A 20 30.40 16.26 -5.98
C ILE A 20 29.34 15.78 -4.96
N ARG A 21 29.21 16.46 -3.82
CA ARG A 21 28.20 16.11 -2.79
C ARG A 21 26.78 16.22 -3.32
N GLU A 22 26.46 17.24 -4.11
CA GLU A 22 25.14 17.37 -4.74
C GLU A 22 24.88 16.27 -5.78
N LYS A 23 25.88 15.93 -6.60
CA LYS A 23 25.79 14.79 -7.54
C LYS A 23 25.58 13.48 -6.80
N GLU A 24 26.28 13.25 -5.69
CA GLU A 24 26.08 12.06 -4.86
C GLU A 24 24.71 12.02 -4.19
N LYS A 25 24.22 13.15 -3.66
CA LYS A 25 22.86 13.26 -3.10
C LYS A 25 21.80 12.98 -4.16
N LYS A 26 21.97 13.54 -5.36
CA LYS A 26 21.08 13.29 -6.50
C LYS A 26 21.10 11.81 -6.90
N LYS A 27 22.29 11.21 -7.00
CA LYS A 27 22.46 9.78 -7.31
C LYS A 27 21.85 8.87 -6.25
N ARG A 28 21.98 9.19 -4.96
CA ARG A 28 21.31 8.45 -3.87
C ARG A 28 19.80 8.55 -3.99
N ARG A 29 19.24 9.75 -4.16
CA ARG A 29 17.79 9.93 -4.38
C ARG A 29 17.26 9.16 -5.60
N GLU A 30 18.05 9.10 -6.68
CA GLU A 30 17.72 8.32 -7.87
C GLU A 30 17.74 6.80 -7.63
N LEU A 31 18.59 6.32 -6.70
CA LEU A 31 18.68 4.91 -6.31
C LEU A 31 17.65 4.51 -5.25
N ASP A 32 17.29 5.43 -4.36
CA ASP A 32 16.35 5.20 -3.26
C ASP A 32 14.90 5.23 -3.76
N ALA A 33 14.58 6.12 -4.72
CA ALA A 33 13.22 6.28 -5.21
C ALA A 33 12.58 4.95 -5.67
N PRO A 34 13.20 4.11 -6.52
CA PRO A 34 12.59 2.84 -6.91
C PRO A 34 12.32 1.89 -5.74
N LEU A 35 13.15 1.90 -4.69
CA LEU A 35 12.94 1.09 -3.49
C LEU A 35 11.81 1.63 -2.62
N GLU A 36 11.64 2.94 -2.56
CA GLU A 36 10.49 3.58 -1.92
C GLU A 36 9.18 3.21 -2.61
N TRP A 37 9.17 3.15 -3.95
CA TRP A 37 8.00 2.68 -4.72
C TRP A 37 7.64 1.23 -4.39
N LEU A 38 8.62 0.32 -4.34
CA LEU A 38 8.38 -1.08 -3.99
C LEU A 38 7.93 -1.25 -2.53
N ARG A 39 8.49 -0.46 -1.60
CA ARG A 39 8.02 -0.44 -0.21
C ARG A 39 6.58 0.06 -0.11
N SER A 40 6.27 1.16 -0.78
CA SER A 40 4.92 1.72 -0.79
C SER A 40 3.91 0.78 -1.46
N ALA A 41 4.34 0.01 -2.47
CA ALA A 41 3.51 -1.06 -3.03
C ALA A 41 3.18 -2.14 -1.99
N ALA A 42 4.17 -2.58 -1.20
CA ALA A 42 3.92 -3.55 -0.13
C ALA A 42 3.00 -3.00 0.97
N GLU A 43 3.19 -1.74 1.35
CA GLU A 43 2.32 -1.04 2.32
C GLU A 43 0.86 -1.01 1.85
N ASP A 44 0.59 -0.69 0.58
CA ASP A 44 -0.77 -0.75 0.05
C ASP A 44 -1.36 -2.16 0.08
N CYS A 45 -0.53 -3.20 -0.06
CA CYS A 45 -1.04 -4.58 -0.04
C CYS A 45 -1.41 -5.01 1.36
N TYR A 46 -0.61 -4.63 2.36
CA TYR A 46 -0.98 -4.83 3.76
C TYR A 46 -2.27 -4.08 4.09
N GLU A 47 -2.43 -2.85 3.59
CA GLU A 47 -3.66 -2.09 3.78
C GLU A 47 -4.87 -2.76 3.11
N ALA A 48 -4.73 -3.22 1.86
CA ALA A 48 -5.80 -3.93 1.15
C ALA A 48 -6.26 -5.19 1.90
N ILE A 49 -5.31 -5.99 2.39
CA ILE A 49 -5.57 -7.21 3.17
C ILE A 49 -6.24 -6.84 4.49
N HIS A 50 -5.72 -5.84 5.21
CA HIS A 50 -6.29 -5.40 6.48
C HIS A 50 -7.73 -4.89 6.34
N LEU A 51 -8.01 -4.08 5.31
CA LEU A 51 -9.35 -3.60 5.00
C LEU A 51 -10.31 -4.74 4.65
N TYR A 52 -9.83 -5.76 3.95
CA TYR A 52 -10.61 -6.97 3.67
C TYR A 52 -10.97 -7.72 4.96
N GLU A 53 -10.02 -7.91 5.87
CA GLU A 53 -10.27 -8.58 7.16
C GLU A 53 -11.34 -7.85 7.97
N ILE A 54 -11.25 -6.51 8.07
CA ILE A 54 -12.26 -5.68 8.73
C ILE A 54 -13.62 -5.85 8.05
N TRP A 55 -13.67 -5.78 6.73
CA TRP A 55 -14.92 -5.90 5.98
C TRP A 55 -15.55 -7.28 6.15
N SER A 56 -14.77 -8.36 5.97
CA SER A 56 -15.23 -9.75 6.08
C SER A 56 -15.77 -10.05 7.48
N ASP A 57 -15.02 -9.68 8.52
CA ASP A 57 -15.46 -9.90 9.89
C ASP A 57 -16.64 -8.98 10.25
N GLY A 58 -16.72 -7.78 9.66
CA GLY A 58 -17.85 -6.89 9.82
C GLY A 58 -19.14 -7.48 9.25
N VAL A 59 -19.09 -8.05 8.05
CA VAL A 59 -20.20 -8.78 7.42
C VAL A 59 -20.61 -9.99 8.27
N LYS A 60 -19.65 -10.81 8.73
CA LYS A 60 -19.92 -11.95 9.61
C LYS A 60 -20.60 -11.53 10.91
N ALA A 61 -20.14 -10.45 11.53
CA ALA A 61 -20.73 -9.93 12.76
C ALA A 61 -22.15 -9.39 12.54
N GLN A 62 -22.42 -8.76 11.40
CA GLN A 62 -23.76 -8.31 11.01
C GLN A 62 -24.71 -9.49 10.74
N ASN A 63 -24.19 -10.59 10.19
CA ASN A 63 -24.94 -11.83 9.97
C ASN A 63 -25.10 -12.70 11.22
N GLY A 64 -24.44 -12.34 12.33
CA GLY A 64 -24.44 -13.13 13.57
C GLY A 64 -23.56 -14.39 13.51
N GLU A 65 -22.63 -14.47 12.56
CA GLU A 65 -21.68 -15.57 12.43
C GLU A 65 -20.51 -15.46 13.42
N ILE A 66 -20.16 -14.24 13.84
CA ILE A 66 -19.22 -13.96 14.94
C ILE A 66 -19.85 -13.02 15.96
N TYR A 67 -19.36 -13.04 17.19
CA TYR A 67 -19.83 -12.12 18.24
C TYR A 67 -19.39 -10.68 17.94
N ARG A 68 -20.26 -9.71 18.22
CA ARG A 68 -19.94 -8.29 18.04
C ARG A 68 -18.78 -7.85 18.94
N GLU A 69 -18.69 -8.45 20.11
CA GLU A 69 -17.59 -8.29 21.06
C GLU A 69 -16.26 -8.74 20.46
N GLU A 70 -16.25 -9.89 19.78
CA GLU A 70 -15.07 -10.44 19.11
C GLU A 70 -14.58 -9.49 18.00
N PHE A 71 -15.50 -8.98 17.18
CA PHE A 71 -15.19 -7.96 16.18
C PHE A 71 -14.59 -6.70 16.81
N CYS A 72 -15.21 -6.19 17.88
CA CYS A 72 -14.75 -4.96 18.54
C CYS A 72 -13.40 -5.14 19.22
N GLU A 73 -13.14 -6.30 19.83
CA GLU A 73 -11.84 -6.61 20.43
C GLU A 73 -10.71 -6.55 19.41
N LYS A 74 -10.99 -7.00 18.19
CA LYS A 74 -10.01 -7.04 17.12
C LYS A 74 -9.77 -5.67 16.46
N TYR A 75 -10.83 -4.90 16.20
CA TYR A 75 -10.74 -3.72 15.32
C TYR A 75 -11.07 -2.38 15.97
N CYS A 76 -11.68 -2.35 17.16
CA CYS A 76 -12.02 -1.09 17.81
C CYS A 76 -10.87 -0.64 18.73
N PRO A 77 -10.18 0.47 18.44
CA PRO A 77 -9.06 0.96 19.26
C PRO A 77 -9.50 1.40 20.67
N TYR A 78 -10.80 1.55 20.88
CA TYR A 78 -11.40 1.93 22.15
C TYR A 78 -11.99 0.75 22.92
N PHE A 79 -11.83 -0.48 22.41
CA PHE A 79 -12.25 -1.69 23.11
C PHE A 79 -11.20 -2.11 24.17
N PRO A 80 -11.65 -2.59 25.35
CA PRO A 80 -13.03 -2.54 25.84
C PRO A 80 -13.41 -1.11 26.25
N CYS A 81 -14.69 -0.75 26.04
CA CYS A 81 -15.21 0.58 26.35
C CYS A 81 -14.97 0.95 27.82
N ARG A 82 -14.05 1.88 28.10
CA ARG A 82 -13.63 2.21 29.48
C ARG A 82 -14.70 2.95 30.28
N LYS A 83 -15.64 3.62 29.62
CA LYS A 83 -16.65 4.50 30.25
C LYS A 83 -18.08 4.04 30.04
N CYS A 84 -18.31 2.86 29.44
CA CYS A 84 -19.66 2.36 29.21
C CYS A 84 -20.25 1.80 30.52
N PRO A 85 -21.34 2.39 31.07
CA PRO A 85 -21.97 1.90 32.29
C PRO A 85 -22.66 0.54 32.10
N TYR A 86 -22.89 0.13 30.84
CA TYR A 86 -23.51 -1.13 30.48
C TYR A 86 -22.50 -2.21 30.07
N LYS A 87 -21.18 -1.97 30.21
CA LYS A 87 -20.12 -2.89 29.78
C LYS A 87 -20.37 -4.35 30.23
N GLY A 88 -20.29 -5.29 29.28
CA GLY A 88 -20.45 -6.73 29.55
C GLY A 88 -21.89 -7.15 29.85
N THR A 89 -22.88 -6.30 29.53
CA THR A 89 -24.31 -6.62 29.60
C THR A 89 -24.92 -6.57 28.20
N GLU A 90 -26.09 -7.19 28.03
CA GLU A 90 -26.89 -7.15 26.78
C GLU A 90 -27.29 -5.73 26.34
N LYS A 91 -27.14 -4.73 27.22
CA LYS A 91 -27.39 -3.31 26.93
C LYS A 91 -26.16 -2.55 26.43
N CYS A 92 -24.99 -3.18 26.41
CA CYS A 92 -23.80 -2.61 25.79
C CYS A 92 -23.90 -2.83 24.28
N ASP A 93 -23.98 -1.77 23.48
CA ASP A 93 -24.00 -1.93 22.02
C ASP A 93 -22.60 -2.18 21.43
N TYR A 94 -21.53 -2.16 22.26
CA TYR A 94 -20.08 -2.31 21.94
C TYR A 94 -19.51 -1.38 20.85
N CYS A 95 -20.40 -0.73 20.09
CA CYS A 95 -20.21 -0.09 18.80
C CYS A 95 -20.83 1.31 18.76
N ASP A 96 -21.42 1.78 19.86
CA ASP A 96 -22.03 3.10 19.90
C ASP A 96 -20.93 4.18 20.01
N PRO A 97 -20.92 5.22 19.15
CA PRO A 97 -20.08 6.40 19.33
C PRO A 97 -20.17 7.04 20.73
N SER A 98 -21.26 6.79 21.47
CA SER A 98 -21.42 7.20 22.88
C SER A 98 -20.39 6.60 23.86
N CYS A 99 -19.65 5.56 23.45
CA CYS A 99 -18.53 5.01 24.22
C CYS A 99 -17.31 5.97 24.26
N GLY A 100 -17.31 7.03 23.46
CA GLY A 100 -16.46 8.19 23.61
C GLY A 100 -17.13 9.27 24.47
N VAL A 101 -16.64 9.49 25.69
CA VAL A 101 -16.85 10.80 26.34
C VAL A 101 -16.09 11.83 25.51
N GLY A 102 -16.82 12.55 24.67
CA GLY A 102 -16.33 13.64 23.82
C GLY A 102 -16.74 13.44 22.37
N GLY A 103 -17.66 14.27 21.88
CA GLY A 103 -18.06 14.28 20.48
C GLY A 103 -16.88 14.46 19.52
N GLY A 104 -16.97 13.83 18.35
CA GLY A 104 -15.99 13.86 17.28
C GLY A 104 -16.20 12.68 16.33
N ASP A 105 -15.73 12.79 15.09
CA ASP A 105 -16.00 11.97 13.89
C ASP A 105 -15.60 10.47 13.95
N ILE A 106 -15.64 9.84 15.11
CA ILE A 106 -15.29 8.42 15.30
C ILE A 106 -16.48 7.57 14.85
N VAL A 107 -16.37 6.99 13.66
CA VAL A 107 -17.34 6.04 13.11
C VAL A 107 -17.00 4.64 13.57
N CYS A 108 -17.98 3.91 14.11
CA CYS A 108 -17.79 2.50 14.45
C CYS A 108 -17.69 1.65 13.19
N LEU A 109 -16.58 0.91 13.05
CA LEU A 109 -16.33 0.04 11.89
C LEU A 109 -17.38 -1.07 11.72
N LEU A 110 -18.08 -1.49 12.78
CA LEU A 110 -19.19 -2.44 12.63
C LEU A 110 -20.44 -1.78 12.02
N SER A 111 -20.69 -0.51 12.39
CA SER A 111 -21.83 0.26 11.87
C SER A 111 -21.63 0.69 10.41
N LYS A 112 -20.37 0.91 10.04
CA LYS A 112 -19.96 1.30 8.69
C LYS A 112 -18.63 0.63 8.37
N PRO A 113 -18.65 -0.64 7.93
CA PRO A 113 -17.43 -1.31 7.50
C PRO A 113 -16.78 -0.55 6.34
N PRO A 114 -15.48 -0.75 6.10
CA PRO A 114 -14.82 -0.15 4.95
C PRO A 114 -15.60 -0.44 3.67
N HIS A 115 -15.76 0.57 2.82
CA HIS A 115 -16.38 0.37 1.52
C HIS A 115 -15.58 -0.67 0.73
N SER A 116 -16.28 -1.65 0.16
CA SER A 116 -15.72 -2.72 -0.68
C SER A 116 -14.72 -2.19 -1.71
N GLY A 117 -15.04 -1.04 -2.32
CA GLY A 117 -14.17 -0.36 -3.28
C GLY A 117 -12.81 0.11 -2.75
N SER A 118 -12.67 0.31 -1.43
CA SER A 118 -11.39 0.71 -0.80
C SER A 118 -10.36 -0.43 -0.90
N MET A 119 -10.78 -1.69 -0.72
CA MET A 119 -9.90 -2.86 -0.86
C MET A 119 -9.35 -2.92 -2.28
N CYS A 120 -10.23 -2.87 -3.29
CA CYS A 120 -9.81 -2.90 -4.69
C CYS A 120 -8.96 -1.69 -5.10
N TYR A 121 -9.21 -0.51 -4.52
CA TYR A 121 -8.35 0.64 -4.72
C TYR A 121 -6.92 0.36 -4.24
N HIS A 122 -6.76 -0.11 -3.01
CA HIS A 122 -5.43 -0.45 -2.47
C HIS A 122 -4.78 -1.61 -3.23
N SER A 123 -5.55 -2.63 -3.64
CA SER A 123 -5.04 -3.70 -4.51
C SER A 123 -4.56 -3.18 -5.87
N GLN A 124 -5.25 -2.23 -6.51
CA GLN A 124 -4.77 -1.61 -7.75
C GLN A 124 -3.49 -0.79 -7.49
N GLN A 125 -3.43 -0.04 -6.38
CA GLN A 125 -2.26 0.76 -6.02
C GLN A 125 -1.01 -0.09 -5.78
N CYS A 126 -1.14 -1.29 -5.20
CA CYS A 126 -0.06 -2.28 -5.13
C CYS A 126 0.61 -2.49 -6.49
N TYR A 127 -0.19 -2.86 -7.50
CA TYR A 127 0.31 -3.18 -8.84
C TYR A 127 0.84 -1.94 -9.54
N GLU A 128 0.16 -0.80 -9.40
CA GLU A 128 0.59 0.45 -9.99
C GLU A 128 1.99 0.83 -9.48
N LYS A 129 2.16 0.87 -8.15
CA LYS A 129 3.42 1.27 -7.53
C LYS A 129 4.53 0.25 -7.80
N PHE A 130 4.21 -1.03 -7.82
CA PHE A 130 5.13 -2.10 -8.22
C PHE A 130 5.66 -1.90 -9.65
N LEU A 131 4.76 -1.76 -10.63
CA LEU A 131 5.14 -1.58 -12.04
C LEU A 131 5.92 -0.27 -12.24
N LYS A 132 5.47 0.82 -11.61
CA LYS A 132 6.19 2.11 -11.64
C LYS A 132 7.58 2.00 -11.03
N GLY A 133 7.72 1.29 -9.91
CA GLY A 133 9.00 1.00 -9.29
C GLY A 133 9.97 0.30 -10.26
N LEU A 134 9.51 -0.76 -10.93
CA LEU A 134 10.30 -1.48 -11.92
C LEU A 134 10.72 -0.62 -13.12
N ILE A 135 9.80 0.19 -13.67
CA ILE A 135 10.10 1.13 -14.76
C ILE A 135 11.13 2.16 -14.30
N ARG A 136 10.99 2.69 -13.07
CA ARG A 136 11.89 3.68 -12.47
C ARG A 136 13.31 3.15 -12.31
N MET A 137 13.48 1.87 -11.91
CA MET A 137 14.79 1.22 -11.81
C MET A 137 15.58 1.24 -13.12
N ARG A 138 14.87 1.30 -14.25
CA ARG A 138 15.44 1.34 -15.61
C ARG A 138 15.37 2.74 -16.23
N ARG A 139 15.24 3.79 -15.40
CA ARG A 139 15.18 5.22 -15.75
C ARG A 139 13.95 5.66 -16.54
N GLY A 140 12.87 4.87 -16.54
CA GLY A 140 11.59 5.35 -17.04
C GLY A 140 10.89 6.30 -16.06
N HIS A 141 9.96 7.09 -16.59
CA HIS A 141 9.12 8.04 -15.84
C HIS A 141 7.66 7.87 -16.27
N PRO A 142 6.97 6.84 -15.75
CA PRO A 142 5.59 6.57 -16.13
C PRO A 142 4.64 7.54 -15.41
N TRP A 143 3.77 8.20 -16.17
CA TRP A 143 2.78 9.17 -15.66
C TRP A 143 1.35 8.63 -15.66
N THR A 144 1.15 7.39 -16.09
CA THR A 144 -0.18 6.76 -16.19
C THR A 144 -0.53 5.96 -14.94
N HIS A 145 -1.82 5.74 -14.71
CA HIS A 145 -2.38 4.86 -13.66
C HIS A 145 -2.93 3.54 -14.23
N ASP A 146 -2.91 3.42 -15.55
CA ASP A 146 -3.40 2.26 -16.28
C ASP A 146 -2.39 1.12 -16.18
N LEU A 147 -2.77 0.05 -15.46
CA LEU A 147 -1.88 -1.08 -15.20
C LEU A 147 -1.43 -1.80 -16.47
N VAL A 148 -2.31 -1.89 -17.48
CA VAL A 148 -1.99 -2.56 -18.75
C VAL A 148 -0.97 -1.73 -19.53
N LYS A 149 -1.11 -0.40 -19.55
CA LYS A 149 -0.10 0.49 -20.14
C LYS A 149 1.22 0.40 -19.40
N LEU A 150 1.21 0.46 -18.07
CA LEU A 150 2.43 0.31 -17.25
C LEU A 150 3.13 -1.02 -17.52
N PHE A 151 2.38 -2.11 -17.60
CA PHE A 151 2.92 -3.43 -17.91
C PHE A 151 3.58 -3.49 -19.30
N ASN A 152 2.97 -2.85 -20.31
CA ASN A 152 3.54 -2.78 -21.66
C ASN A 152 4.75 -1.85 -21.76
N GLU A 153 4.84 -0.82 -20.90
CA GLU A 153 5.99 0.09 -20.79
C GLU A 153 7.21 -0.54 -20.09
N LEU A 154 7.06 -1.72 -19.48
CA LEU A 154 8.18 -2.42 -18.89
C LEU A 154 9.24 -2.79 -19.94
N PRO A 155 10.53 -2.69 -19.58
CA PRO A 155 11.61 -3.28 -20.34
C PRO A 155 11.34 -4.76 -20.63
N GLU A 156 11.73 -5.21 -21.82
CA GLU A 156 11.37 -6.54 -22.33
C GLU A 156 11.78 -7.66 -21.38
N ASP A 157 12.98 -7.59 -20.78
CA ASP A 157 13.48 -8.57 -19.81
C ASP A 157 12.60 -8.68 -18.57
N LEU A 158 12.09 -7.55 -18.06
CA LEU A 158 11.21 -7.51 -16.88
C LEU A 158 9.79 -7.93 -17.23
N ARG A 159 9.29 -7.51 -18.40
CA ARG A 159 7.97 -7.92 -18.89
C ARG A 159 7.90 -9.43 -19.05
N HIS A 160 8.90 -10.06 -19.67
CA HIS A 160 8.98 -11.52 -19.81
C HIS A 160 9.05 -12.24 -18.46
N GLN A 161 9.70 -11.67 -17.44
CA GLN A 161 9.73 -12.27 -16.10
C GLN A 161 8.36 -12.26 -15.44
N ILE A 162 7.61 -11.17 -15.55
CA ILE A 162 6.25 -11.08 -15.02
C ILE A 162 5.31 -11.97 -15.84
N GLN A 163 5.48 -12.06 -17.16
CA GLN A 163 4.68 -12.93 -18.04
C GLN A 163 4.78 -14.41 -17.68
N LYS A 164 5.86 -14.86 -17.04
CA LYS A 164 5.97 -16.23 -16.52
C LYS A 164 5.10 -16.48 -15.30
N ASN A 165 4.48 -15.44 -14.75
CA ASN A 165 3.58 -15.50 -13.62
C ASN A 165 2.17 -15.12 -14.09
N ASP A 166 1.45 -16.10 -14.62
CA ASP A 166 0.10 -15.94 -15.17
C ASP A 166 -0.87 -15.26 -14.19
N ASP A 167 -0.69 -15.54 -12.90
CA ASP A 167 -1.47 -14.95 -11.81
C ASP A 167 -1.28 -13.43 -11.70
N LEU A 168 -0.03 -12.95 -11.76
CA LEU A 168 0.25 -11.51 -11.75
C LEU A 168 -0.31 -10.82 -13.00
N VAL A 169 -0.17 -11.46 -14.17
CA VAL A 169 -0.69 -10.93 -15.43
C VAL A 169 -2.21 -10.83 -15.36
N LYS A 170 -2.91 -11.89 -14.92
CA LYS A 170 -4.36 -11.89 -14.76
C LYS A 170 -4.81 -10.74 -13.85
N CYS A 171 -4.13 -10.55 -12.72
CA CYS A 171 -4.43 -9.45 -11.81
C CYS A 171 -4.21 -8.06 -12.41
N ILE A 172 -3.18 -7.85 -13.24
CA ILE A 172 -2.97 -6.59 -13.97
C ILE A 172 -4.19 -6.25 -14.83
N TYR A 173 -4.77 -7.23 -15.52
CA TYR A 173 -5.95 -7.03 -16.35
C TYR A 173 -7.22 -6.85 -15.52
N ASN A 174 -7.43 -7.69 -14.50
CA ASN A 174 -8.59 -7.59 -13.61
C ASN A 174 -8.63 -6.21 -12.92
N LEU A 175 -7.48 -5.72 -12.46
CA LEU A 175 -7.38 -4.46 -11.71
C LEU A 175 -7.41 -3.18 -12.58
N SER A 176 -7.51 -3.30 -13.92
CA SER A 176 -7.26 -2.19 -14.85
C SER A 176 -8.40 -1.16 -15.00
N ASP A 177 -9.66 -1.53 -14.73
CA ASP A 177 -10.84 -0.65 -14.94
C ASP A 177 -11.39 -0.03 -13.63
N TYR A 178 -10.65 -0.17 -12.53
CA TYR A 178 -11.21 0.07 -11.19
C TYR A 178 -11.25 1.53 -10.73
N ASN A 179 -10.88 2.48 -11.59
CA ASN A 179 -11.21 3.88 -11.36
C ASN A 179 -12.73 4.15 -11.32
N LYS A 180 -13.54 3.24 -11.88
CA LYS A 180 -15.02 3.33 -11.86
C LYS A 180 -15.64 2.87 -10.54
N ILE A 181 -14.92 2.06 -9.75
CA ILE A 181 -15.41 1.42 -8.52
C ILE A 181 -15.69 2.42 -7.40
N ARG A 182 -15.13 3.63 -7.45
CA ARG A 182 -15.39 4.67 -6.43
C ARG A 182 -16.87 5.07 -6.31
N TYR A 183 -17.74 4.60 -7.21
CA TYR A 183 -19.13 4.99 -7.31
C TYR A 183 -20.14 3.84 -7.12
N TYR A 184 -19.70 2.60 -6.85
CA TYR A 184 -20.60 1.46 -6.61
C TYR A 184 -20.03 0.47 -5.60
N GLU A 185 -20.91 -0.26 -4.91
CA GLU A 185 -20.52 -1.38 -4.06
C GLU A 185 -20.22 -2.61 -4.92
N LEU A 186 -19.15 -3.32 -4.56
CA LEU A 186 -18.69 -4.52 -5.25
C LEU A 186 -19.40 -5.77 -4.75
N THR A 187 -19.43 -6.81 -5.60
CA THR A 187 -19.84 -8.14 -5.17
C THR A 187 -18.75 -8.81 -4.33
N ASP A 188 -19.13 -9.80 -3.53
CA ASP A 188 -18.18 -10.57 -2.72
C ASP A 188 -17.10 -11.21 -3.59
N GLU A 189 -17.43 -11.68 -4.79
CA GLU A 189 -16.47 -12.25 -5.74
C GLU A 189 -15.46 -11.22 -6.26
N GLU A 190 -15.91 -9.99 -6.51
CA GLU A 190 -15.03 -8.89 -6.92
C GLU A 190 -14.06 -8.51 -5.79
N VAL A 191 -14.57 -8.41 -4.56
CA VAL A 191 -13.77 -8.13 -3.37
C VAL A 191 -12.73 -9.23 -3.14
N LEU A 192 -13.13 -10.50 -3.25
CA LEU A 192 -12.24 -11.65 -3.16
C LEU A 192 -11.16 -11.62 -4.25
N CYS A 193 -11.52 -11.26 -5.48
CA CYS A 193 -10.56 -11.13 -6.57
C CYS A 193 -9.50 -10.06 -6.26
N CYS A 194 -9.91 -8.92 -5.69
CA CYS A 194 -8.98 -7.86 -5.28
C CYS A 194 -8.05 -8.31 -4.15
N LEU A 195 -8.56 -9.06 -3.17
CA LEU A 195 -7.74 -9.65 -2.10
C LEU A 195 -6.70 -10.60 -2.68
N GLU A 196 -7.12 -11.57 -3.49
CA GLU A 196 -6.22 -12.55 -4.10
C GLU A 196 -5.08 -11.87 -4.85
N CYS A 197 -5.38 -10.79 -5.57
CA CYS A 197 -4.37 -10.01 -6.27
C CYS A 197 -3.39 -9.32 -5.31
N ALA A 198 -3.87 -8.70 -4.24
CA ALA A 198 -3.00 -8.09 -3.22
C ALA A 198 -2.06 -9.13 -2.56
N GLU A 199 -2.58 -10.31 -2.23
CA GLU A 199 -1.78 -11.40 -1.65
C GLU A 199 -0.72 -11.94 -2.62
N LYS A 200 -1.09 -12.12 -3.90
CA LYS A 200 -0.19 -12.60 -4.96
C LYS A 200 0.99 -11.66 -5.16
N ILE A 201 0.73 -10.36 -5.28
CA ILE A 201 1.82 -9.39 -5.46
C ILE A 201 2.64 -9.21 -4.19
N LEU A 202 2.03 -9.25 -3.00
CA LEU A 202 2.76 -9.19 -1.74
C LEU A 202 3.71 -10.38 -1.58
N SER A 203 3.24 -11.61 -1.87
CA SER A 203 4.08 -12.81 -1.88
C SER A 203 5.25 -12.68 -2.86
N PHE A 204 5.00 -12.11 -4.04
CA PHE A 204 6.04 -11.85 -5.03
C PHE A 204 7.08 -10.83 -4.53
N LEU A 205 6.64 -9.72 -3.94
CA LEU A 205 7.50 -8.68 -3.36
C LEU A 205 8.37 -9.23 -2.21
N GLN A 206 7.79 -10.07 -1.34
CA GLN A 206 8.52 -10.70 -0.24
C GLN A 206 9.61 -11.65 -0.77
N LYS A 207 9.33 -12.42 -1.82
CA LYS A 207 10.35 -13.26 -2.48
C LYS A 207 11.48 -12.42 -3.06
N LEU A 208 11.18 -11.28 -3.67
CA LEU A 208 12.21 -10.36 -4.18
C LEU A 208 13.10 -9.80 -3.06
N ASP A 209 12.53 -9.41 -1.92
CA ASP A 209 13.32 -8.90 -0.79
C ASP A 209 14.19 -10.01 -0.15
N LEU A 210 13.68 -11.24 -0.06
CA LEU A 210 14.45 -12.41 0.39
C LEU A 210 15.64 -12.70 -0.52
N VAL A 211 15.45 -12.69 -1.84
CA VAL A 211 16.54 -12.85 -2.83
C VAL A 211 17.57 -11.72 -2.67
N ARG A 212 17.11 -10.47 -2.46
CA ARG A 212 18.02 -9.32 -2.28
C ARG A 212 18.85 -9.40 -0.99
N ARG A 213 18.35 -10.09 0.04
CA ARG A 213 19.07 -10.35 1.30
C ARG A 213 19.93 -11.62 1.26
N GLY A 214 20.03 -12.30 0.11
CA GLY A 214 20.87 -13.50 -0.08
C GLY A 214 20.18 -14.83 0.24
N GLY A 215 18.84 -14.89 0.20
CA GLY A 215 18.10 -16.15 0.33
C GLY A 215 18.28 -17.07 -0.88
N PRO A 216 18.25 -18.41 -0.69
CA PRO A 216 18.33 -19.37 -1.80
C PRO A 216 17.07 -19.35 -2.68
N ILE A 217 17.25 -19.65 -3.97
CA ILE A 217 16.20 -19.83 -5.00
C ILE A 217 15.47 -21.15 -4.76
#